data_AF-A0A4U2PWC6-F1
#
_entry.id   AF-A0A4U2PWC6-F1
#
_cell.length_a   1.000
_cell.length_b   1.000
_cell.length_c   1.000
_cell.angle_alpha   90.00
_cell.angle_beta   90.00
_cell.angle_gamma   90.00
#
_symmetry.space_group_name_H-M   'P 1'
#
loop_
_entity.id
_entity.type
_entity.pdbx_description
1 polymer ?
#
loop_
_entity_poly.entity_id
_entity_poly.type
_entity_poly.pdbx_seq_one_letter_code
_entity_poly.pdbx_strand_id
1 'polypeptide(L)' 'MPQWLSNQLMRAFYKKDRRQIKLLNDCWFFYHKAPGVEFDANNG' A
#
# COMPACT_ATOMS: atom_id res chain seq x y z
N MET A 1 -5.14 3.79 2.50
CA MET A 1 -4.28 3.17 1.47
C MET A 1 -4.96 3.32 0.13
N PRO A 2 -4.25 3.74 -0.91
CA PRO A 2 -4.70 3.65 -2.29
C PRO A 2 -5.21 2.26 -2.66
N GLN A 3 -6.19 2.20 -3.58
CA GLN A 3 -6.75 0.93 -4.05
C GLN A 3 -5.66 0.01 -4.65
N TRP A 4 -4.68 0.60 -5.35
CA TRP A 4 -3.54 -0.15 -5.91
C TRP A 4 -2.70 -0.84 -4.82
N LEU A 5 -2.50 -0.18 -3.68
CA LEU A 5 -1.71 -0.72 -2.58
C LEU A 5 -2.46 -1.81 -1.82
N SER A 6 -3.78 -1.63 -1.66
CA SER A 6 -4.67 -2.66 -1.11
C SER A 6 -4.67 -3.92 -1.98
N ASN A 7 -4.75 -3.77 -3.30
CA ASN A 7 -4.69 -4.89 -4.26
C ASN A 7 -3.34 -5.62 -4.20
N GLN A 8 -2.24 -4.91 -4.00
CA GLN A 8 -0.91 -5.52 -3.84
C GLN A 8 -0.78 -6.29 -2.53
N LEU A 9 -1.28 -5.74 -1.41
CA LEU A 9 -1.31 -6.42 -0.12
C LEU A 9 -2.16 -7.69 -0.15
N MET A 10 -3.32 -7.64 -0.80
CA MET A 10 -4.20 -8.79 -0.96
C MET A 10 -3.49 -9.93 -1.71
N ARG A 11 -2.79 -9.61 -2.81
CA ARG A 11 -1.99 -10.61 -3.56
C ARG A 11 -0.83 -11.17 -2.73
N ALA A 12 -0.13 -10.33 -1.98
CA ALA A 12 0.96 -10.75 -1.10
C ALA A 12 0.45 -11.67 0.04
N PHE A 13 -0.73 -11.36 0.59
CA PHE A 13 -1.43 -12.17 1.59
C PHE A 13 -1.79 -13.57 1.05
N TYR A 14 -2.38 -13.65 -0.14
CA TYR A 14 -2.68 -14.94 -0.77
C TYR A 14 -1.42 -15.78 -1.03
N LYS A 15 -0.31 -15.13 -1.41
CA LYS A 15 0.99 -15.79 -1.59
C LYS A 15 1.71 -16.11 -0.28
N LYS A 16 1.15 -15.70 0.87
CA LYS A 16 1.78 -15.76 2.20
C LYS A 16 3.18 -15.12 2.25
N ASP A 17 3.43 -14.13 1.40
CA ASP A 17 4.70 -13.41 1.35
C ASP A 17 4.72 -12.32 2.43
N ARG A 18 5.15 -12.71 3.63
CA ARG A 18 5.25 -11.82 4.78
C ARG A 18 6.26 -10.69 4.57
N ARG A 19 7.28 -10.89 3.73
CA ARG A 19 8.29 -9.86 3.42
C ARG A 19 7.67 -8.77 2.58
N GLN A 20 6.92 -9.16 1.55
CA GLN A 20 6.20 -8.23 0.69
C GLN A 20 5.13 -7.46 1.47
N ILE A 21 4.39 -8.12 2.37
CA ILE A 21 3.40 -7.44 3.23
C ILE A 21 4.07 -6.39 4.13
N LYS A 22 5.20 -6.73 4.76
CA LYS A 22 5.94 -5.80 5.62
C LYS A 22 6.45 -4.60 4.82
N LEU A 23 7.06 -4.83 3.66
CA LEU A 23 7.53 -3.77 2.77
C LEU A 23 6.39 -2.84 2.35
N LEU A 24 5.24 -3.37 1.93
CA LEU A 24 4.09 -2.58 1.50
C LEU A 24 3.48 -1.77 2.66
N ASN A 25 3.47 -2.32 3.87
CA ASN A 25 3.06 -1.59 5.07
C ASN A 25 4.03 -0.47 5.43
N ASP A 26 5.34 -0.72 5.33
CA ASP A 26 6.36 0.30 5.57
C ASP A 26 6.24 1.42 4.53
N CYS A 27 6.08 1.08 3.25
CA CYS A 27 5.80 2.04 2.17
C CYS A 27 4.58 2.91 2.46
N TRP A 28 3.47 2.31 2.91
CA TRP A 28 2.29 3.06 3.31
C TRP A 28 2.53 4.00 4.48
N PHE A 29 3.29 3.56 5.47
CA PHE A 29 3.61 4.36 6.64
C PHE A 29 4.42 5.60 6.28
N PHE A 30 5.42 5.46 5.41
CA PHE A 30 6.18 6.61 4.88
C PHE A 30 5.30 7.52 4.03
N TYR A 31 4.44 6.94 3.20
CA TYR A 31 3.48 7.68 2.36
C TYR A 31 2.50 8.51 3.22
N HIS A 32 1.95 7.92 4.29
CA HIS A 32 1.00 8.59 5.18
C HIS A 32 1.64 9.68 6.04
N LYS A 33 2.96 9.61 6.29
CA LYS A 33 3.68 10.64 7.05
C LYS A 33 4.13 11.83 6.22
N ALA A 34 3.97 11.79 4.89
CA ALA A 34 4.22 12.94 4.05
C ALA A 34 3.05 13.95 4.17
N PRO A 35 3.28 15.17 4.69
CA PRO A 35 2.25 16.20 4.73
C PRO A 35 1.98 16.68 3.30
N GLY A 36 0.84 16.31 2.73
CA GLY A 36 0.28 17.00 1.56
C GLY A 36 0.37 16.28 0.21
N VAL A 37 0.54 14.96 0.15
CA VAL A 37 0.36 14.23 -1.12
C VAL A 37 -1.04 13.58 -1.14
N GLU A 38 -2.06 14.41 -1.37
CA GLU A 38 -3.35 13.97 -1.90
C GLU A 38 -3.13 13.51 -3.35
N PHE A 39 -2.56 12.32 -3.52
CA PHE A 39 -2.61 11.68 -4.82
C PHE A 39 -3.99 11.07 -4.97
N ASP A 40 -4.74 11.55 -5.97
CA ASP A 40 -6.04 11.08 -6.42
C ASP A 40 -6.01 9.58 -6.75
N ALA A 41 -5.99 8.75 -5.71
CA ALA A 41 -5.95 7.29 -5.82
C ALA A 41 -7.34 6.68 -6.09
N ASN A 42 -8.30 7.52 -6.49
CA ASN A 42 -9.67 7.17 -6.83
C ASN A 42 -10.04 7.70 -8.24
N ASN A 43 -9.29 7.29 -9.26
CA ASN A 43 -9.86 7.18 -10.60
C ASN A 43 -9.81 5.71 -11.00
N GLY A 44 -10.94 5.02 -10.74
CA GLY A 44 -11.37 3.90 -11.57
C GLY A 44 -11.95 4.41 -12.87
#